data_AF-A0A932TC47-F1
#
_entry.id   AF-A0A932TC47-F1
#
_cell.length_a   1.000
_cell.length_b   1.000
_cell.length_c   1.000
_cell.angle_alpha   90.00
_cell.angle_beta   90.00
_cell.angle_gamma   90.00
#
_symmetry.space_group_name_H-M   'P 1'
#
loop_
_entity.id
_entity.type
_entity.pdbx_description
1 polymer ?
#
loop_
_entity_poly.entity_id
_entity_poly.type
_entity_poly.pdbx_seq_one_letter_code
_entity_poly.pdbx_strand_id
1 'polypeptide(L)' 'MNEIILDEFTFLVVETDIKGVITFTNDSFCKLTGYALDDLIGQLHSLIRHADVPKTVFQ' A
#
# COMPACT_ATOMS: atom_id res chain seq x y z
N MET A 1 11.60 11.00 1.04
CA MET A 1 10.85 9.91 0.39
C MET A 1 10.94 10.20 -1.09
N ASN A 2 11.39 9.24 -1.90
CA ASN A 2 11.68 9.49 -3.32
C ASN A 2 10.43 9.21 -4.15
N GLU A 3 10.10 10.12 -5.05
CA GLU A 3 9.10 9.87 -6.08
C GLU A 3 9.66 8.89 -7.11
N ILE A 4 8.80 8.02 -7.62
CA ILE A 4 9.18 7.00 -8.60
C ILE A 4 8.19 7.08 -9.76
N ILE A 5 8.72 7.11 -10.98
CA ILE A 5 7.90 7.07 -12.19
C ILE A 5 7.58 5.61 -12.49
N LEU A 6 6.29 5.28 -12.49
CA LEU A 6 5.80 3.97 -12.89
C LEU A 6 5.58 3.93 -14.39
N ASP A 7 5.80 2.76 -15.01
CA ASP A 7 5.43 2.56 -16.41
C ASP A 7 3.90 2.44 -16.58
N GLU A 8 3.42 2.61 -17.81
CA GLU A 8 1.99 2.58 -18.13
C GLU A 8 1.31 1.22 -17.84
N PHE A 9 2.08 0.17 -17.65
CA PHE A 9 1.59 -1.20 -17.41
C PHE A 9 1.71 -1.63 -15.95
N THR A 10 2.21 -0.76 -15.08
CA THR A 10 2.34 -1.05 -13.66
C THR A 10 1.00 -0.84 -12.97
N PHE A 11 0.43 -1.94 -12.50
CA PHE A 11 -0.76 -1.92 -11.66
C PHE A 11 -0.38 -2.15 -10.20
N LEU A 12 -0.88 -1.28 -9.33
CA LEU A 12 -0.78 -1.43 -7.89
C LEU A 12 -2.14 -1.88 -7.37
N VAL A 13 -2.18 -3.05 -6.74
CA VAL A 13 -3.43 -3.63 -6.24
C VAL A 13 -3.30 -3.87 -4.75
N VAL A 14 -4.24 -3.34 -3.99
CA VAL A 14 -4.42 -3.64 -2.57
C VAL A 14 -5.90 -3.93 -2.36
N GLU A 15 -6.20 -5.05 -1.73
CA GLU A 15 -7.52 -5.38 -1.24
C GLU A 15 -7.53 -5.24 0.28
N THR A 16 -8.58 -4.62 0.81
CA THR A 16 -8.78 -4.48 2.25
C THR A 16 -10.17 -4.93 2.66
N ASP A 17 -10.29 -5.36 3.91
CA ASP A 17 -11.60 -5.51 4.54
C ASP A 17 -12.26 -4.15 4.85
N ILE A 18 -13.47 -4.18 5.40
CA ILE A 18 -14.23 -2.97 5.77
C ILE A 18 -13.57 -2.13 6.87
N LYS A 19 -12.55 -2.66 7.57
CA LYS A 19 -11.76 -1.96 8.59
C LYS A 19 -10.44 -1.41 8.03
N GLY A 20 -10.18 -1.60 6.73
CA GLY A 20 -8.95 -1.18 6.08
C GLY A 20 -7.75 -2.11 6.35
N VAL A 21 -7.99 -3.33 6.84
CA VAL A 21 -6.96 -4.35 7.02
C VAL A 21 -6.69 -5.01 5.67
N ILE A 22 -5.42 -5.05 5.27
CA ILE A 22 -4.99 -5.62 4.00
C ILE A 22 -5.23 -7.14 4.01
N THR A 23 -6.01 -7.61 3.03
CA THR A 23 -6.32 -9.03 2.80
C THR A 23 -5.53 -9.61 1.64
N PHE A 24 -5.13 -8.77 0.69
CA PHE A 24 -4.35 -9.17 -0.47
C PHE A 24 -3.61 -7.97 -1.09
N THR A 25 -2.45 -8.22 -1.70
CA THR A 25 -1.78 -7.27 -2.59
C THR A 25 -0.96 -8.01 -3.65
N ASN A 26 -0.61 -7.31 -4.73
CA ASN A 26 0.19 -7.87 -5.81
C ASN A 26 1.69 -7.59 -5.66
N ASP A 27 2.51 -8.37 -6.38
CA ASP A 27 3.98 -8.25 -6.34
C ASP A 27 4.49 -6.85 -6.67
N SER A 28 3.82 -6.13 -7.58
CA SER A 28 4.21 -4.78 -7.96
C SER A 28 4.14 -3.82 -6.77
N PHE A 29 3.11 -3.93 -5.93
CA PHE A 29 2.97 -3.12 -4.73
C PHE A 29 3.99 -3.51 -3.65
N CYS A 30 4.26 -4.80 -3.47
CA CYS A 30 5.33 -5.27 -2.59
C CYS A 30 6.70 -4.71 -3.01
N LYS A 31 7.01 -4.79 -4.31
CA LYS A 31 8.27 -4.23 -4.86
C LYS A 31 8.37 -2.72 -4.68
N LEU A 32 7.28 -2.00 -4.89
CA LEU A 32 7.23 -0.55 -4.74
C LEU A 32 7.47 -0.12 -3.29
N THR A 33 6.82 -0.80 -2.36
CA THR A 33 6.80 -0.42 -0.94
C THR A 33 7.98 -0.98 -0.17
N GLY A 34 8.61 -2.04 -0.70
CA GLY A 34 9.74 -2.75 -0.10
C GLY A 34 9.33 -3.75 0.99
N TYR A 35 8.03 -3.98 1.20
CA TYR A 35 7.52 -4.96 2.14
C TYR A 35 7.29 -6.32 1.47
N ALA A 36 7.48 -7.40 2.23
CA ALA A 36 7.00 -8.69 1.80
C ALA A 36 5.48 -8.76 1.95
N LEU A 37 4.83 -9.63 1.16
CA LEU A 37 3.38 -9.84 1.25
C LEU A 37 2.96 -10.20 2.69
N ASP A 38 3.70 -11.10 3.33
CA ASP A 38 3.43 -11.56 4.69
C ASP A 38 3.54 -10.45 5.75
N ASP A 39 4.34 -9.41 5.50
CA ASP A 39 4.44 -8.25 6.39
C ASP A 39 3.24 -7.30 6.24
N LEU A 40 2.53 -7.37 5.10
CA LEU A 40 1.40 -6.51 4.77
C LEU A 40 0.07 -7.14 5.13
N ILE A 41 -0.10 -8.45 4.95
CA ILE A 41 -1.35 -9.13 5.29
C ILE A 41 -1.66 -8.93 6.78
N GLY A 42 -2.88 -8.48 7.08
CA GLY A 42 -3.30 -8.20 8.45
C GLY A 42 -2.90 -6.82 9.00
N GLN A 43 -2.11 -6.04 8.26
CA GLN A 43 -1.82 -4.66 8.61
C GLN A 43 -2.89 -3.70 8.08
N LEU A 44 -3.04 -2.55 8.74
CA LEU A 44 -3.86 -1.47 8.22
C LEU A 44 -3.20 -0.84 6.99
N HIS A 45 -3.96 -0.60 5.92
CA HIS A 45 -3.46 0.06 4.71
C HIS A 45 -2.83 1.43 5.00
N SER A 46 -3.28 2.12 6.06
CA SER A 46 -2.70 3.39 6.53
C SER A 46 -1.21 3.33 6.90
N LEU A 47 -0.64 2.13 7.10
CA LEU A 47 0.79 1.90 7.27
C LEU A 47 1.58 2.45 6.06
N ILE A 48 1.04 2.25 4.86
CA ILE A 48 1.62 2.71 3.60
C ILE A 48 0.88 3.97 3.18
N ARG A 49 1.42 5.11 3.62
CA ARG A 49 0.91 6.44 3.25
C ARG A 49 2.05 7.37 2.92
N HIS A 50 1.80 8.27 1.97
CA HIS A 50 2.71 9.37 1.74
C HIS A 50 2.78 10.27 2.98
N ALA A 51 3.96 10.81 3.30
CA ALA A 51 4.12 11.71 4.44
C ALA A 51 3.19 12.93 4.33
N ASP A 52 2.96 13.40 3.10
CA ASP A 52 2.10 14.55 2.80
C ASP A 52 0.61 14.22 2.87
N VAL A 53 0.21 12.95 2.99
CA VAL A 53 -1.18 12.57 3.26
C VAL A 53 -1.38 12.56 4.77
N PRO A 54 -2.08 13.56 5.35
CA PRO A 54 -2.26 13.65 6.78
C PRO A 54 -3.03 12.45 7.31
N LYS A 55 -2.73 12.00 8.54
CA LYS A 55 -3.44 10.88 9.17
C LYS A 55 -4.95 11.14 9.30
N THR A 56 -5.36 12.40 9.36
CA THR A 56 -6.76 12.82 9.50
C THR A 56 -7.66 12.46 8.32
N VAL A 57 -7.10 12.01 7.20
CA VAL A 57 -7.86 11.56 6.03
C VAL A 57 -8.41 10.14 6.21
N PHE A 58 -7.82 9.34 7.10
CA PHE A 58 -8.24 7.96 7.38
C PHE A 58 -8.97 7.94 8.73
N GLN A 59 -10.27 8.24 8.73
CA GLN A 59 -11.14 8.26 9.92
C GLN A 59 -12.14 7.10 9.90
#